data_AF-A0AA42YMI8-F1
#
_entry.id   AF-A0AA42YMI8-F1
#
_cell.length_a   1.000
_cell.length_b   1.000
_cell.length_c   1.000
_cell.angle_alpha   90.00
_cell.angle_beta   90.00
_cell.angle_gamma   90.00
#
_symmetry.space_group_name_H-M   'P 1'
#
loop_
_entity.id
_entity.type
_entity.pdbx_description
1 polymer ?
#
loop_
_entity_poly.entity_id
_entity_poly.type
_entity_poly.pdbx_seq_one_letter_code
_entity_poly.pdbx_strand_id
1 'polypeptide(L)'
;MNNQTSPIMNIALVGGGIFCKEILEKTTFDYKQEGVNAAIVAVADPDPKSPGMVLAGKRNLLTVTDYHELYDSKYNVHLIIILTQEQHLFEDILKTRPPHIRLMAYDVFKIFWKAIGIEEQKLRERTEEMETILNGIQEFILVITPEKEIVDVNETFLEKMCYARNEVIGKKCHEVYQKSNTPCSFDDIVCPLKKVIDNKRPVTKVMNRLNHNGERRYMEISIFPIWESNGQISKFIEISRDITERKIEEEKITRRLEQMVKERTRQLKETHSKLIHQDKMASLGKLSASVVHEINNPNAGILNLIMLIKRIIDEGPVSPKEMEQFKRYLTLMETETRRISRIVSNLLAFSRQSKMRLTQLNINRLIEKTLVLNSNLLKINNIKVEKRMDPDLPDLTGSEDQLQQVFMNIVSNAAEAMEAAGKGELIITTRHSSKNGKVTVFFKDTGVGISDENLSRLFEPFFTTKKKGKGVGLGLSLAYGIIQEHHGSINVQSEKGNGTTFIIEIPLKHESV
;
A
#
# COMPACT_ATOMS: atom_id res chain seq x y z
N MET A 1 -45.99 9.03 43.77
CA MET A 1 -46.32 7.84 44.58
C MET A 1 -45.92 8.14 46.01
N ASN A 2 -46.82 7.90 46.96
CA ASN A 2 -46.65 8.22 48.37
C ASN A 2 -45.34 7.65 48.93
N ASN A 3 -44.50 8.51 49.50
CA ASN A 3 -43.42 8.12 50.41
C ASN A 3 -44.06 7.55 51.70
N GLN A 4 -44.57 6.33 51.64
CA GLN A 4 -44.71 5.51 52.84
C GLN A 4 -43.31 5.06 53.21
N THR A 5 -42.67 5.77 54.13
CA THR A 5 -41.47 5.29 54.83
C THR A 5 -41.79 3.91 55.41
N SER A 6 -41.24 2.85 54.82
CA SER A 6 -41.33 1.50 55.37
C SER A 6 -40.90 1.55 56.85
N PRO A 7 -41.68 0.95 57.78
CA PRO A 7 -41.37 1.00 59.20
C PRO A 7 -39.96 0.45 59.45
N ILE A 8 -39.13 1.21 60.17
CA ILE A 8 -37.77 0.80 60.53
C ILE A 8 -37.88 -0.39 61.50
N MET A 9 -37.38 -1.54 61.08
CA MET A 9 -37.26 -2.72 61.94
C MET A 9 -36.06 -2.56 62.87
N ASN A 10 -36.34 -2.26 64.14
CA ASN A 10 -35.32 -2.16 65.17
C ASN A 10 -34.89 -3.54 65.66
N ILE A 11 -33.60 -3.81 65.60
CA ILE A 11 -32.98 -5.09 65.95
C ILE A 11 -32.17 -4.93 67.23
N ALA A 12 -32.35 -5.85 68.18
CA ALA A 12 -31.49 -5.99 69.34
C ALA A 12 -30.66 -7.28 69.23
N LEU A 13 -29.40 -7.20 69.62
CA LEU A 13 -28.48 -8.32 69.64
C LEU A 13 -28.31 -8.82 71.08
N VAL A 14 -28.45 -10.13 71.31
CA VAL A 14 -28.26 -10.73 72.63
C VAL A 14 -27.05 -11.65 72.59
N GLY A 15 -26.04 -11.33 73.42
CA GLY A 15 -24.69 -11.90 73.39
C GLY A 15 -23.71 -10.89 72.80
N GLY A 16 -22.87 -10.31 73.65
CA GLY A 16 -21.88 -9.27 73.40
C GLY A 16 -20.46 -9.79 73.15
N GLY A 17 -20.30 -11.09 72.88
CA GLY A 17 -19.01 -11.70 72.57
C GLY A 17 -18.36 -11.19 71.26
N ILE A 18 -17.31 -11.89 70.83
CA ILE A 18 -16.52 -11.52 69.63
C ILE A 18 -17.38 -11.43 68.36
N PHE A 19 -18.34 -12.34 68.20
CA PHE A 19 -19.21 -12.38 67.02
C PHE A 19 -20.10 -11.13 66.91
N CYS A 20 -20.60 -10.63 68.05
CA CYS A 20 -21.36 -9.38 68.10
C CYS A 20 -20.50 -8.18 67.68
N LYS A 21 -19.27 -8.11 68.19
CA LYS A 21 -18.31 -7.09 67.76
C LYS A 21 -18.10 -7.14 66.23
N GLU A 22 -17.89 -8.32 65.65
CA GLU A 22 -17.69 -8.47 64.20
C GLU A 22 -18.90 -7.97 63.39
N ILE A 23 -20.12 -8.31 63.80
CA ILE A 23 -21.35 -7.84 63.14
C ILE A 23 -21.46 -6.33 63.20
N LEU A 24 -21.22 -5.74 64.38
CA LEU A 24 -21.27 -4.29 64.56
C LEU A 24 -20.18 -3.58 63.73
N GLU A 25 -19.00 -4.18 63.56
CA GLU A 25 -17.93 -3.61 62.73
C GLU A 25 -18.29 -3.60 61.24
N LYS A 26 -18.90 -4.68 60.75
CA LYS A 26 -19.24 -4.86 59.33
C LYS A 26 -20.57 -4.26 58.90
N THR A 27 -21.48 -3.95 59.83
CA THR A 27 -22.80 -3.41 59.51
C THR A 27 -22.83 -1.89 59.72
N THR A 28 -23.29 -1.13 58.73
CA THR A 28 -23.66 0.28 58.90
C THR A 28 -25.04 0.37 59.56
N PHE A 29 -25.24 1.32 60.49
CA PHE A 29 -26.43 1.45 61.33
C PHE A 29 -27.76 1.55 60.57
N ASP A 30 -27.72 2.09 59.36
CA ASP A 30 -28.85 2.16 58.43
C ASP A 30 -28.60 1.17 57.29
N TYR A 31 -29.28 0.02 57.31
CA TYR A 31 -29.37 -0.83 56.12
C TYR A 31 -30.53 -0.30 55.26
N LYS A 32 -30.21 0.51 54.25
CA LYS A 32 -31.17 1.02 53.25
C LYS A 32 -30.90 0.34 51.92
N GLN A 33 -31.46 -0.84 51.72
CA GLN A 33 -31.54 -1.50 50.42
C GLN A 33 -32.99 -1.74 50.06
N GLU A 34 -33.28 -1.66 48.76
CA GLU A 34 -34.58 -1.84 48.08
C GLU A 34 -35.66 -2.56 48.92
N GLY A 35 -36.40 -1.80 49.73
CA GLY A 35 -37.59 -2.27 50.44
C GLY A 35 -37.42 -2.76 51.89
N VAL A 36 -36.19 -2.89 52.42
CA VAL A 36 -35.95 -3.28 53.82
C VAL A 36 -35.22 -2.15 54.56
N ASN A 37 -35.84 -1.65 55.62
CA ASN A 37 -35.30 -0.60 56.47
C ASN A 37 -35.12 -1.18 57.88
N ALA A 38 -33.89 -1.50 58.26
CA ALA A 38 -33.59 -2.12 59.55
C ALA A 38 -32.37 -1.47 60.19
N ALA A 39 -32.42 -1.33 61.52
CA ALA A 39 -31.37 -0.70 62.30
C ALA A 39 -31.08 -1.52 63.56
N ILE A 40 -29.80 -1.73 63.86
CA ILE A 40 -29.39 -2.30 65.15
C ILE A 40 -29.47 -1.17 66.18
N VAL A 41 -30.29 -1.35 67.22
CA VAL A 41 -30.56 -0.31 68.23
C VAL A 41 -30.01 -0.66 69.61
N ALA A 42 -29.80 -1.95 69.91
CA ALA A 42 -29.41 -2.39 71.23
C ALA A 42 -28.53 -3.64 71.21
N VAL A 43 -27.69 -3.78 72.24
CA VAL A 43 -26.91 -4.99 72.54
C VAL A 43 -27.09 -5.32 74.02
N ALA A 44 -27.35 -6.60 74.31
CA ALA A 44 -27.45 -7.10 75.67
C ALA A 44 -26.41 -8.19 75.94
N ASP A 45 -25.69 -8.08 77.05
CA ASP A 45 -24.79 -9.13 77.54
C ASP A 45 -24.57 -8.99 79.06
N PRO A 46 -24.59 -10.09 79.83
CA PRO A 46 -24.32 -10.04 81.28
C PRO A 46 -22.96 -9.44 81.64
N ASP A 47 -21.96 -9.55 80.75
CA ASP A 47 -20.66 -8.91 80.90
C ASP A 47 -20.63 -7.56 80.15
N PRO A 48 -20.70 -6.42 80.85
CA PRO A 48 -20.64 -5.10 80.22
C PRO A 48 -19.26 -4.79 79.60
N LYS A 49 -18.23 -5.59 79.92
CA LYS A 49 -16.89 -5.46 79.33
C LYS A 49 -16.72 -6.32 78.08
N SER A 50 -17.74 -7.09 77.69
CA SER A 50 -17.67 -7.92 76.51
C SER A 50 -17.41 -7.07 75.25
N PRO A 51 -16.67 -7.60 74.25
CA PRO A 51 -16.18 -6.78 73.13
C PRO A 51 -17.28 -6.08 72.31
N GLY A 52 -18.43 -6.73 72.15
CA GLY A 52 -19.61 -6.20 71.47
C GLY A 52 -20.30 -5.10 72.29
N MET A 53 -20.41 -5.25 73.62
CA MET A 53 -20.98 -4.22 74.51
C MET A 53 -20.15 -2.94 74.51
N VAL A 54 -18.82 -3.06 74.59
CA VAL A 54 -17.91 -1.90 74.55
C VAL A 54 -18.01 -1.16 73.22
N LEU A 55 -18.08 -1.88 72.09
CA LEU A 55 -18.21 -1.27 70.78
C LEU A 55 -19.60 -0.63 70.59
N ALA A 56 -20.66 -1.29 71.05
CA ALA A 56 -22.02 -0.78 71.01
C ALA A 56 -22.14 0.55 71.78
N GLY A 57 -21.57 0.62 73.00
CA GLY A 57 -21.53 1.84 73.80
C GLY A 57 -20.74 2.97 73.13
N LYS A 58 -19.59 2.68 72.51
CA LYS A 58 -18.82 3.67 71.73
C LYS A 58 -19.60 4.23 70.54
N ARG A 59 -20.55 3.47 70.01
CA ARG A 59 -21.38 3.86 68.87
C ARG A 59 -22.78 4.32 69.26
N ASN A 60 -22.99 4.68 70.53
CA ASN A 60 -24.26 5.19 71.08
C ASN A 60 -25.45 4.24 70.90
N LEU A 61 -25.22 2.93 70.85
CA LEU A 61 -26.28 1.93 70.95
C LEU A 61 -26.69 1.75 72.41
N LEU A 62 -27.95 1.34 72.63
CA LEU A 62 -28.40 0.93 73.95
C LEU A 62 -27.64 -0.33 74.37
N THR A 63 -26.97 -0.29 75.52
CA THR A 63 -26.29 -1.45 76.11
C THR A 63 -26.94 -1.79 77.44
N VAL A 64 -27.45 -3.01 77.57
CA VAL A 64 -28.09 -3.49 78.81
C VAL A 64 -27.40 -4.76 79.30
N THR A 65 -27.29 -4.93 80.62
CA THR A 65 -26.70 -6.14 81.20
C THR A 65 -27.70 -7.27 81.36
N ASP A 66 -28.99 -6.94 81.43
CA ASP A 66 -30.09 -7.89 81.41
C ASP A 66 -30.89 -7.71 80.11
N TYR A 67 -31.03 -8.79 79.34
CA TYR A 67 -31.78 -8.76 78.09
C TYR A 67 -33.29 -8.56 78.29
N HIS A 68 -33.83 -8.79 79.49
CA HIS A 68 -35.24 -8.48 79.81
C HIS A 68 -35.56 -7.00 79.67
N GLU A 69 -34.56 -6.12 79.83
CA GLU A 69 -34.73 -4.68 79.62
C GLU A 69 -35.12 -4.36 78.17
N LEU A 70 -34.73 -5.20 77.20
CA LEU A 70 -35.07 -5.04 75.79
C LEU A 70 -36.58 -5.23 75.50
N TYR A 71 -37.35 -5.76 76.46
CA TYR A 71 -38.79 -5.95 76.34
C TYR A 71 -39.58 -4.67 76.59
N ASP A 72 -38.94 -3.65 77.16
CA ASP A 72 -39.58 -2.37 77.40
C ASP A 72 -39.96 -1.70 76.07
N SER A 73 -41.25 -1.39 75.95
CA SER A 73 -41.82 -0.72 74.80
C SER A 73 -41.11 0.60 74.43
N LYS A 74 -40.42 1.26 75.38
CA LYS A 74 -39.66 2.49 75.12
C LYS A 74 -38.51 2.30 74.12
N TYR A 75 -37.98 1.07 73.99
CA TYR A 75 -36.89 0.74 73.08
C TYR A 75 -37.36 0.29 71.70
N ASN A 76 -38.67 0.05 71.54
CA ASN A 76 -39.33 -0.27 70.27
C ASN A 76 -38.60 -1.37 69.46
N VAL A 77 -38.14 -2.44 70.14
CA VAL A 77 -37.43 -3.56 69.52
C VAL A 77 -38.43 -4.47 68.80
N HIS A 78 -38.14 -4.82 67.54
CA HIS A 78 -39.01 -5.68 66.73
C HIS A 78 -38.44 -7.08 66.52
N LEU A 79 -37.11 -7.24 66.63
CA LEU A 79 -36.40 -8.49 66.42
C LEU A 79 -35.23 -8.59 67.41
N ILE A 80 -35.16 -9.71 68.12
CA ILE A 80 -33.98 -10.11 68.88
C ILE A 80 -33.22 -11.18 68.09
N ILE A 81 -31.92 -10.96 67.88
CA ILE A 81 -31.00 -11.94 67.30
C ILE A 81 -30.10 -12.46 68.41
N ILE A 82 -30.15 -13.76 68.66
CA ILE A 82 -29.26 -14.40 69.64
C ILE A 82 -27.92 -14.70 68.98
N LEU A 83 -26.85 -14.21 69.59
CA LEU A 83 -25.47 -14.34 69.12
C LEU A 83 -24.62 -15.30 69.97
N THR A 84 -25.24 -15.95 70.96
CA THR A 84 -24.64 -16.99 71.81
C THR A 84 -25.25 -18.38 71.53
N GLN A 85 -24.46 -19.43 71.82
CA GLN A 85 -24.88 -20.84 71.69
C GLN A 85 -25.61 -21.37 72.93
N GLU A 86 -25.82 -20.52 73.94
CA GLU A 86 -26.48 -20.88 75.18
C GLU A 86 -27.97 -21.19 74.98
N GLN A 87 -28.28 -22.48 74.92
CA GLN A 87 -29.64 -22.95 74.64
C GLN A 87 -30.68 -22.50 75.68
N HIS A 88 -30.27 -22.37 76.96
CA HIS A 88 -31.14 -21.89 78.03
C HIS A 88 -31.61 -20.44 77.79
N LEU A 89 -30.78 -19.61 77.17
CA LEU A 89 -31.10 -18.21 76.86
C LEU A 89 -32.16 -18.12 75.75
N PHE A 90 -32.04 -18.96 74.73
CA PHE A 90 -33.05 -19.06 73.67
C PHE A 90 -34.40 -19.51 74.22
N GLU A 91 -34.41 -20.54 75.07
CA GLU A 91 -35.64 -21.04 75.69
C GLU A 91 -36.28 -20.02 76.64
N ASP A 92 -35.47 -19.29 77.40
CA ASP A 92 -35.97 -18.23 78.28
C ASP A 92 -36.59 -17.09 77.47
N ILE A 93 -35.85 -16.51 76.52
CA ILE A 93 -36.35 -15.42 75.68
C ILE A 93 -37.58 -15.84 74.89
N LEU A 94 -37.65 -17.09 74.42
CA LEU A 94 -38.81 -17.61 73.71
C LEU A 94 -40.07 -17.63 74.61
N LYS A 95 -39.92 -17.90 75.92
CA LYS A 95 -41.00 -17.92 76.91
C LYS A 95 -41.35 -16.54 77.45
N THR A 96 -40.35 -15.68 77.66
CA THR A 96 -40.51 -14.40 78.37
C THR A 96 -40.75 -13.21 77.44
N ARG A 97 -40.42 -13.31 76.14
CA ARG A 97 -40.57 -12.20 75.19
C ARG A 97 -42.02 -11.76 74.99
N PRO A 98 -42.26 -10.45 74.81
CA PRO A 98 -43.53 -9.93 74.33
C PRO A 98 -43.91 -10.48 72.94
N PRO A 99 -45.21 -10.62 72.60
CA PRO A 99 -45.66 -11.19 71.32
C PRO A 99 -45.20 -10.43 70.07
N HIS A 100 -44.89 -9.13 70.20
CA HIS A 100 -44.48 -8.28 69.08
C HIS A 100 -42.99 -8.43 68.71
N ILE A 101 -42.15 -8.91 69.63
CA ILE A 101 -40.71 -9.06 69.42
C ILE A 101 -40.46 -10.42 68.77
N ARG A 102 -39.93 -10.45 67.55
CA ARG A 102 -39.51 -11.68 66.87
C ARG A 102 -38.17 -12.18 67.41
N LEU A 103 -37.90 -13.47 67.27
CA LEU A 103 -36.66 -14.09 67.73
C LEU A 103 -35.95 -14.82 66.59
N MET A 104 -34.65 -14.60 66.44
CA MET A 104 -33.79 -15.33 65.51
C MET A 104 -32.72 -16.09 66.29
N ALA A 105 -32.69 -17.41 66.11
CA ALA A 105 -31.73 -18.30 66.73
C ALA A 105 -30.32 -18.10 66.15
N TYR A 106 -29.31 -18.39 66.97
CA TYR A 106 -27.89 -18.28 66.62
C TYR A 106 -27.53 -19.03 65.34
N ASP A 107 -27.91 -20.30 65.22
CA ASP A 107 -27.51 -21.13 64.07
C ASP A 107 -28.10 -20.62 62.75
N VAL A 108 -29.35 -20.15 62.78
CA VAL A 108 -30.03 -19.58 61.61
C VAL A 108 -29.34 -18.30 61.18
N PHE A 109 -29.10 -17.37 62.12
CA PHE A 109 -28.41 -16.12 61.82
C PHE A 109 -26.98 -16.36 61.33
N LYS A 110 -26.26 -17.30 61.93
CA LYS A 110 -24.89 -17.66 61.54
C LYS A 110 -24.80 -18.16 60.10
N ILE A 111 -25.79 -18.93 59.62
CA ILE A 111 -25.84 -19.38 58.23
C ILE A 111 -26.00 -18.18 57.28
N PHE A 112 -26.98 -17.31 57.55
CA PHE A 112 -27.20 -16.11 56.73
C PHE A 112 -25.98 -15.18 56.74
N TRP A 113 -25.39 -14.94 57.91
CA TRP A 113 -24.22 -14.09 58.07
C TRP A 113 -23.00 -14.63 57.31
N LYS A 114 -22.76 -15.95 57.38
CA LYS A 114 -21.71 -16.59 56.58
C LYS A 114 -21.97 -16.48 55.08
N ALA A 115 -23.22 -16.65 54.65
CA ALA A 115 -23.56 -16.54 53.23
C ALA A 115 -23.31 -15.13 52.67
N ILE A 116 -23.71 -14.08 53.40
CA ILE A 116 -23.46 -12.68 53.03
C ILE A 116 -21.96 -12.40 52.98
N GLY A 117 -21.22 -12.82 54.00
CA GLY A 117 -19.77 -12.63 54.05
C GLY A 117 -19.02 -13.31 52.89
N ILE A 118 -19.44 -14.51 52.49
CA ILE A 118 -18.87 -15.21 51.34
C ILE A 118 -19.14 -14.45 50.04
N GLU A 119 -20.36 -13.93 49.85
CA GLU A 119 -20.71 -13.24 48.60
C GLU A 119 -20.02 -11.87 48.48
N GLU A 120 -19.94 -11.12 49.58
CA GLU A 120 -19.17 -9.87 49.63
C GLU A 120 -17.69 -10.12 49.38
N GLN A 121 -17.12 -11.16 49.98
CA GLN A 121 -15.73 -11.54 49.75
C GLN A 121 -15.49 -11.95 48.30
N LYS A 122 -16.36 -12.78 47.70
CA LYS A 122 -16.25 -13.14 46.28
C LYS A 122 -16.34 -11.93 45.36
N LEU A 123 -17.22 -10.97 45.67
CA LEU A 123 -17.38 -9.76 44.88
C LEU A 123 -16.12 -8.88 44.98
N ARG A 124 -15.57 -8.74 46.18
CA ARG A 124 -14.31 -8.03 46.41
C ARG A 124 -13.15 -8.71 45.69
N GLU A 125 -12.99 -10.02 45.84
CA GLU A 125 -11.95 -10.80 45.15
C GLU A 125 -12.06 -10.65 43.63
N ARG A 126 -13.27 -10.73 43.05
CA ARG A 126 -13.47 -10.48 41.61
C ARG A 126 -13.15 -9.05 41.19
N THR A 127 -13.43 -8.07 42.03
CA THR A 127 -13.16 -6.65 41.73
C THR A 127 -11.65 -6.40 41.75
N GLU A 128 -10.97 -6.88 42.80
CA GLU A 128 -9.51 -6.80 42.94
C GLU A 128 -8.79 -7.57 41.80
N GLU A 129 -9.31 -8.74 41.42
CA GLU A 129 -8.81 -9.51 40.27
C GLU A 129 -8.93 -8.72 38.96
N MET A 130 -10.10 -8.14 38.70
CA MET A 130 -10.34 -7.33 37.49
C MET A 130 -9.43 -6.08 37.45
N GLU A 131 -9.30 -5.35 38.56
CA GLU A 131 -8.40 -4.19 38.65
C GLU A 131 -6.94 -4.58 38.39
N THR A 132 -6.50 -5.71 38.94
CA THR A 132 -5.15 -6.22 38.74
C THR A 132 -4.90 -6.56 37.26
N ILE A 133 -5.87 -7.19 36.59
CA ILE A 133 -5.80 -7.49 35.16
C ILE A 133 -5.70 -6.21 34.34
N LEU A 134 -6.57 -5.23 34.58
CA LEU A 134 -6.59 -3.98 33.82
C LEU A 134 -5.31 -3.15 34.01
N ASN A 135 -4.75 -3.16 35.23
CA ASN A 135 -3.52 -2.45 35.54
C ASN A 135 -2.26 -3.16 35.05
N GLY A 136 -2.30 -4.50 34.88
CA GLY A 136 -1.23 -5.26 34.24
C GLY A 136 -1.08 -5.00 32.73
N ILE A 137 -2.08 -4.39 32.09
CA ILE A 137 -2.06 -4.05 30.67
C ILE A 137 -1.34 -2.71 30.46
N GLN A 138 -0.28 -2.72 29.64
CA GLN A 138 0.54 -1.54 29.35
C GLN A 138 -0.09 -0.55 28.34
N GLU A 139 -1.22 -0.93 27.75
CA GLU A 139 -1.99 -0.08 26.84
C GLU A 139 -2.91 0.84 27.65
N PHE A 140 -3.28 1.99 27.08
CA PHE A 140 -4.22 2.88 27.73
C PHE A 140 -5.63 2.31 27.60
N ILE A 141 -6.30 2.11 28.73
CA ILE A 141 -7.68 1.64 28.77
C ILE A 141 -8.55 2.73 29.35
N LEU A 142 -9.62 3.08 28.64
CA LEU A 142 -10.62 4.03 29.09
C LEU A 142 -12.00 3.43 28.90
N VAL A 143 -12.89 3.66 29.86
CA VAL A 143 -14.31 3.40 29.73
C VAL A 143 -14.99 4.73 29.49
N ILE A 144 -15.69 4.87 28.36
CA ILE A 144 -16.35 6.12 27.96
C ILE A 144 -17.85 5.94 27.71
N THR A 145 -18.65 6.97 27.96
CA THR A 145 -20.08 7.01 27.63
C THR A 145 -20.32 7.32 26.14
N PRO A 146 -21.54 7.13 25.60
CA PRO A 146 -21.92 7.62 24.27
C PRO A 146 -21.67 9.12 24.07
N GLU A 147 -21.76 9.91 25.13
CA GLU A 147 -21.48 11.35 25.17
C GLU A 147 -19.98 11.66 25.31
N LYS A 148 -19.10 10.66 25.18
CA LYS A 148 -17.63 10.76 25.21
C LYS A 148 -17.04 11.11 26.59
N GLU A 149 -17.80 10.90 27.65
CA GLU A 149 -17.34 11.16 29.02
C GLU A 149 -16.56 9.98 29.56
N ILE A 150 -15.44 10.24 30.23
CA ILE A 150 -14.61 9.19 30.82
C ILE A 150 -15.20 8.77 32.16
N VAL A 151 -15.63 7.51 32.22
CA VAL A 151 -16.16 6.86 33.42
C VAL A 151 -15.05 6.24 34.24
N ASP A 152 -14.06 5.64 33.58
CA ASP A 152 -12.95 4.95 34.23
C ASP A 152 -11.71 4.87 33.33
N VAL A 153 -10.54 4.67 33.94
CA VAL A 153 -9.25 4.51 33.28
C VAL A 153 -8.34 3.53 34.06
N ASN A 154 -7.42 2.86 33.37
CA ASN A 154 -6.38 2.08 34.05
C ASN A 154 -5.23 2.96 34.57
N GLU A 155 -4.44 2.42 35.52
CA GLU A 155 -3.32 3.17 36.12
C GLU A 155 -2.24 3.53 35.10
N THR A 156 -1.98 2.65 34.12
CA THR A 156 -0.99 2.94 33.05
C THR A 156 -1.32 4.22 32.29
N PHE A 157 -2.61 4.51 32.06
CA PHE A 157 -3.02 5.76 31.44
C PHE A 157 -2.69 6.97 32.32
N LEU A 158 -3.02 6.91 33.62
CA LEU A 158 -2.79 8.01 34.57
C LEU A 158 -1.30 8.33 34.73
N GLU A 159 -0.47 7.31 34.91
CA GLU A 159 0.97 7.44 35.07
C GLU A 159 1.64 8.08 33.84
N LYS A 160 1.36 7.55 32.64
CA LYS A 160 2.04 8.04 31.41
C LYS A 160 1.50 9.38 30.92
N MET A 161 0.24 9.69 31.21
CA MET A 161 -0.35 10.99 30.86
C MET A 161 -0.19 12.04 31.96
N CYS A 162 0.39 11.67 33.11
CA CYS A 162 0.64 12.56 34.24
C CYS A 162 -0.64 13.26 34.75
N TYR A 163 -1.73 12.51 34.90
CA TYR A 163 -2.99 13.00 35.46
C TYR A 163 -3.36 12.29 36.76
N ALA A 164 -3.99 13.01 37.69
CA ALA A 164 -4.69 12.38 38.79
C ALA A 164 -6.08 11.89 38.32
N ARG A 165 -6.57 10.79 38.91
CA ARG A 165 -7.84 10.17 38.53
C ARG A 165 -9.02 11.16 38.56
N ASN A 166 -9.09 12.01 39.60
CA ASN A 166 -10.12 13.05 39.75
C ASN A 166 -10.05 14.16 38.69
N GLU A 167 -8.93 14.31 37.98
CA GLU A 167 -8.78 15.28 36.89
C GLU A 167 -9.27 14.71 35.55
N VAL A 168 -9.55 13.41 35.48
CA VAL A 168 -9.91 12.69 34.25
C VAL A 168 -11.36 12.22 34.29
N ILE A 169 -11.79 11.62 35.39
CA ILE A 169 -13.15 11.08 35.51
C ILE A 169 -14.17 12.22 35.38
N GLY A 170 -15.20 12.00 34.56
CA GLY A 170 -16.24 12.97 34.24
C GLY A 170 -15.89 13.99 33.15
N LYS A 171 -14.64 14.03 32.68
CA LYS A 171 -14.25 14.89 31.55
C LYS A 171 -14.50 14.23 30.20
N LYS A 172 -14.55 15.02 29.13
CA LYS A 172 -14.66 14.47 27.78
C LYS A 172 -13.30 13.98 27.28
N CYS A 173 -13.28 12.85 26.57
CA CYS A 173 -12.02 12.22 26.14
C CYS A 173 -11.12 13.13 25.29
N HIS A 174 -11.70 14.01 24.48
CA HIS A 174 -10.96 14.95 23.63
C HIS A 174 -10.35 16.12 24.42
N GLU A 175 -10.92 16.50 25.56
CA GLU A 175 -10.34 17.51 26.45
C GLU A 175 -9.05 16.99 27.09
N VAL A 176 -9.02 15.69 27.41
CA VAL A 176 -7.85 15.04 28.02
C VAL A 176 -6.77 14.76 26.98
N TYR A 177 -7.12 14.16 25.84
CA TYR A 177 -6.12 13.77 24.83
C TYR A 177 -5.72 14.86 23.84
N GLN A 178 -6.63 15.75 23.46
CA GLN A 178 -6.39 16.78 22.44
C GLN A 178 -6.25 18.18 23.04
N LYS A 179 -6.47 18.34 24.36
CA LYS A 179 -6.50 19.65 25.05
C LYS A 179 -7.37 20.66 24.30
N SER A 180 -8.48 20.18 23.75
CA SER A 180 -9.39 20.93 22.89
C SER A 180 -10.82 20.76 23.37
N ASN A 181 -11.64 21.80 23.23
CA ASN A 181 -13.08 21.77 23.51
C ASN A 181 -13.90 21.31 22.29
N THR A 182 -13.22 21.00 21.18
CA THR A 182 -13.88 20.51 19.96
C THR A 182 -13.68 19.00 19.80
N PRO A 183 -14.71 18.24 19.40
CA PRO A 183 -14.58 16.81 19.15
C PRO A 183 -13.55 16.50 18.07
N CYS A 184 -12.86 15.37 18.21
CA CYS A 184 -11.85 14.86 17.26
C CYS A 184 -12.42 14.72 15.83
N SER A 185 -12.25 15.77 15.01
CA SER A 185 -12.79 15.88 13.65
C SER A 185 -11.95 16.78 12.72
N PHE A 186 -10.68 17.00 13.05
CA PHE A 186 -9.77 17.89 12.32
C PHE A 186 -8.48 17.15 11.94
N ASP A 187 -7.85 17.56 10.84
CA ASP A 187 -6.61 16.98 10.30
C ASP A 187 -6.64 15.43 10.24
N ASP A 188 -5.58 14.78 10.74
CA ASP A 188 -5.45 13.32 10.86
C ASP A 188 -6.15 12.74 12.11
N ILE A 189 -6.92 13.56 12.83
CA ILE A 189 -7.49 13.26 14.15
C ILE A 189 -9.00 13.04 14.01
N VAL A 190 -9.39 11.82 13.64
CA VAL A 190 -10.79 11.44 13.42
C VAL A 190 -11.22 10.37 14.40
N CYS A 191 -12.17 10.71 15.28
CA CYS A 191 -12.70 9.81 16.31
C CYS A 191 -13.28 8.51 15.72
N PRO A 192 -12.81 7.32 16.15
CA PRO A 192 -13.41 6.06 15.73
C PRO A 192 -14.78 5.79 16.38
N LEU A 193 -15.09 6.45 17.51
CA LEU A 193 -16.30 6.19 18.30
C LEU A 193 -17.59 6.33 17.49
N LYS A 194 -17.68 7.36 16.63
CA LYS A 194 -18.88 7.56 15.79
C LYS A 194 -19.18 6.33 14.93
N LYS A 195 -18.15 5.74 14.33
CA LYS A 195 -18.31 4.51 13.52
C LYS A 195 -18.75 3.32 14.37
N VAL A 196 -18.32 3.22 15.62
CA VAL A 196 -18.77 2.14 16.53
C VAL A 196 -20.23 2.33 16.91
N ILE A 197 -20.66 3.57 17.19
CA ILE A 197 -22.06 3.89 17.46
C ILE A 197 -22.94 3.51 16.25
N ASP A 198 -22.55 3.93 15.06
CA ASP A 198 -23.31 3.71 13.83
C ASP A 198 -23.37 2.21 13.46
N ASN A 199 -22.22 1.51 13.53
CA ASN A 199 -22.10 0.13 13.05
C ASN A 199 -22.32 -0.93 14.13
N LYS A 200 -22.40 -0.54 15.41
CA LYS A 200 -22.58 -1.45 16.56
C LYS A 200 -21.51 -2.55 16.66
N ARG A 201 -20.31 -2.31 16.13
CA ARG A 201 -19.19 -3.26 16.07
C ARG A 201 -17.87 -2.60 16.46
N PRO A 202 -16.89 -3.36 16.99
CA PRO A 202 -15.58 -2.82 17.29
C PRO A 202 -14.91 -2.19 16.07
N VAL A 203 -14.22 -1.08 16.29
CA VAL A 203 -13.45 -0.38 15.25
C VAL A 203 -12.06 -0.10 15.76
N THR A 204 -11.06 -0.49 14.97
CA THR A 204 -9.66 -0.15 15.18
C THR A 204 -9.22 0.89 14.15
N LYS A 205 -8.52 1.93 14.61
CA LYS A 205 -7.97 2.97 13.73
C LYS A 205 -6.68 3.54 14.30
N VAL A 206 -5.70 3.76 13.42
CA VAL A 206 -4.50 4.55 13.74
C VAL A 206 -4.81 6.03 13.56
N MET A 207 -4.50 6.85 14.56
CA MET A 207 -4.59 8.30 14.50
C MET A 207 -3.57 8.97 15.42
N ASN A 208 -3.39 10.27 15.25
CA ASN A 208 -2.49 11.04 16.11
C ASN A 208 -3.19 11.47 17.41
N ARG A 209 -2.47 11.36 18.52
CA ARG A 209 -2.85 11.96 19.81
C ARG A 209 -1.66 12.71 20.41
N LEU A 210 -1.97 13.65 21.30
CA LEU A 210 -0.96 14.35 22.07
C LEU A 210 -0.68 13.57 23.37
N ASN A 211 0.60 13.41 23.71
CA ASN A 211 0.98 12.99 25.06
C ASN A 211 0.93 14.16 26.04
N HIS A 212 1.29 13.93 27.32
CA HIS A 212 1.26 14.98 28.33
C HIS A 212 2.13 16.21 27.96
N ASN A 213 3.27 15.96 27.29
CA ASN A 213 4.21 16.97 26.80
C ASN A 213 3.74 17.73 25.57
N GLY A 214 2.60 17.35 24.97
CA GLY A 214 2.10 17.95 23.73
C GLY A 214 2.79 17.45 22.46
N GLU A 215 3.56 16.35 22.55
CA GLU A 215 4.15 15.70 21.38
C GLU A 215 3.10 14.82 20.68
N ARG A 216 3.14 14.79 19.35
CA ARG A 216 2.29 13.91 18.55
C ARG A 216 2.83 12.48 18.60
N ARG A 217 1.94 11.54 18.96
CA ARG A 217 2.20 10.09 18.97
C ARG A 217 1.19 9.39 18.06
N TYR A 218 1.67 8.37 17.35
CA TYR A 218 0.81 7.49 16.57
C TYR A 218 0.14 6.49 17.51
N MET A 219 -1.17 6.63 17.71
CA MET A 219 -1.95 5.75 18.56
C MET A 219 -2.83 4.85 17.71
N GLU A 220 -2.73 3.54 17.92
CA GLU A 220 -3.69 2.55 17.45
C GLU A 220 -4.81 2.43 18.47
N ILE A 221 -6.02 2.83 18.08
CA ILE A 221 -7.16 2.96 18.97
C ILE A 221 -8.21 1.95 18.58
N SER A 222 -8.57 1.08 19.50
CA SER A 222 -9.63 0.08 19.37
C SER A 222 -10.76 0.41 20.33
N ILE A 223 -11.97 0.59 19.81
CA ILE A 223 -13.16 0.90 20.63
C ILE A 223 -14.15 -0.26 20.55
N PHE A 224 -14.57 -0.77 21.72
CA PHE A 224 -15.48 -1.90 21.88
C PHE A 224 -16.76 -1.45 22.61
N PRO A 225 -17.97 -1.71 22.09
CA PRO A 225 -19.22 -1.38 22.78
C PRO A 225 -19.53 -2.38 23.90
N ILE A 226 -19.99 -1.87 25.06
CA ILE A 226 -20.56 -2.64 26.18
C ILE A 226 -22.09 -2.51 26.11
N TRP A 227 -22.78 -3.63 26.27
CA TRP A 227 -24.23 -3.72 26.08
C TRP A 227 -24.97 -3.80 27.41
N GLU A 228 -26.09 -3.09 27.51
CA GLU A 228 -27.10 -3.31 28.54
C GLU A 228 -27.94 -4.56 28.22
N SER A 229 -28.62 -5.10 29.23
CA SER A 229 -29.55 -6.24 29.10
C SER A 229 -30.73 -5.95 28.15
N ASN A 230 -31.07 -4.68 27.93
CA ASN A 230 -32.11 -4.23 27.01
C ASN A 230 -31.64 -4.08 25.54
N GLY A 231 -30.37 -4.38 25.23
CA GLY A 231 -29.80 -4.28 23.88
C GLY A 231 -29.34 -2.87 23.46
N GLN A 232 -29.38 -1.89 24.37
CA GLN A 232 -28.77 -0.58 24.18
C GLN A 232 -27.27 -0.62 24.53
N ILE A 233 -26.46 0.24 23.91
CA ILE A 233 -25.05 0.38 24.28
C ILE A 233 -24.98 1.19 25.58
N SER A 234 -24.42 0.59 26.63
CA SER A 234 -24.18 1.22 27.93
C SER A 234 -23.01 2.19 27.87
N LYS A 235 -21.85 1.66 27.45
CA LYS A 235 -20.52 2.31 27.52
C LYS A 235 -19.64 1.76 26.41
N PHE A 236 -18.45 2.30 26.27
CA PHE A 236 -17.42 1.81 25.34
C PHE A 236 -16.11 1.63 26.08
N ILE A 237 -15.37 0.57 25.75
CA ILE A 237 -13.99 0.39 26.16
C ILE A 237 -13.12 0.87 25.01
N GLU A 238 -12.33 1.90 25.25
CA GLU A 238 -11.26 2.34 24.36
C GLU A 238 -9.94 1.74 24.85
N ILE A 239 -9.26 1.04 23.96
CA ILE A 239 -7.89 0.55 24.15
C ILE A 239 -6.99 1.30 23.17
N SER A 240 -5.97 1.96 23.69
CA SER A 240 -5.10 2.87 22.94
C SER A 240 -3.63 2.44 23.11
N ARG A 241 -3.01 2.00 22.01
CA ARG A 241 -1.61 1.54 21.97
C ARG A 241 -0.73 2.53 21.22
N ASP A 242 0.41 2.90 21.82
CA ASP A 242 1.43 3.70 21.13
C ASP A 242 2.21 2.83 20.14
N ILE A 243 2.19 3.21 18.86
CA ILE A 243 2.90 2.54 17.77
C ILE A 243 3.90 3.48 17.06
N THR A 244 4.27 4.59 17.72
CA THR A 244 5.11 5.65 17.13
C THR A 244 6.46 5.12 16.67
N GLU A 245 7.16 4.34 17.49
CA GLU A 245 8.46 3.77 17.14
C GLU A 245 8.37 2.84 15.93
N ARG A 246 7.36 1.94 15.93
CA ARG A 246 7.06 1.04 14.81
C ARG A 246 6.81 1.82 13.52
N LYS A 247 6.03 2.91 13.57
CA LYS A 247 5.73 3.75 12.41
C LYS A 247 6.95 4.46 11.87
N ILE A 248 7.80 5.02 12.75
CA ILE A 248 9.05 5.68 12.34
C ILE A 248 10.02 4.67 11.69
N GLU A 249 10.08 3.44 12.21
CA GLU A 249 10.92 2.39 11.63
C GLU A 249 10.41 1.92 10.26
N GLU A 250 9.09 1.71 10.11
CA GLU A 250 8.45 1.42 8.83
C GLU A 250 8.76 2.48 7.76
N GLU A 251 8.67 3.77 8.12
CA GLU A 251 9.00 4.88 7.21
C GLU A 251 10.48 4.88 6.82
N LYS A 252 11.39 4.61 7.75
CA LYS A 252 12.84 4.51 7.47
C LYS A 252 13.14 3.37 6.51
N ILE A 253 12.54 2.19 6.74
CA ILE A 253 12.69 1.02 5.88
C ILE A 253 12.17 1.34 4.47
N THR A 254 10.99 1.96 4.39
CA THR A 254 10.36 2.33 3.10
C THR A 254 11.26 3.26 2.30
N ARG A 255 11.77 4.33 2.91
CA ARG A 255 12.70 5.27 2.24
C ARG A 255 13.98 4.57 1.77
N ARG A 256 14.53 3.66 2.57
CA ARG A 256 15.74 2.90 2.20
C ARG A 256 15.47 1.93 1.04
N LEU A 257 14.31 1.27 1.04
CA LEU A 257 13.87 0.41 -0.06
C LEU A 257 13.71 1.20 -1.36
N GLU A 258 13.06 2.37 -1.33
CA GLU A 258 12.91 3.24 -2.50
C GLU A 258 14.27 3.63 -3.11
N GLN A 259 15.24 4.00 -2.26
CA GLN A 259 16.59 4.32 -2.71
C GLN A 259 17.29 3.10 -3.34
N MET A 260 17.18 1.94 -2.70
CA MET A 260 17.76 0.69 -3.23
C MET A 260 17.15 0.29 -4.57
N VAL A 261 15.82 0.37 -4.71
CA VAL A 261 15.11 0.07 -5.96
C VAL A 261 15.60 1.00 -7.05
N LYS A 262 15.66 2.31 -6.79
CA LYS A 262 16.15 3.30 -7.78
C LYS A 262 17.58 2.98 -8.25
N GLU A 263 18.47 2.65 -7.33
CA GLU A 263 19.87 2.32 -7.66
C GLU A 263 19.97 0.98 -8.42
N ARG A 264 19.23 -0.04 -8.00
CA ARG A 264 19.19 -1.33 -8.71
C ARG A 264 18.62 -1.21 -10.11
N THR A 265 17.57 -0.43 -10.31
CA THR A 265 17.00 -0.16 -11.62
C THR A 265 18.02 0.53 -12.53
N ARG A 266 18.78 1.50 -12.00
CA ARG A 266 19.87 2.16 -12.75
C ARG A 266 20.96 1.16 -13.16
N GLN A 267 21.45 0.36 -12.22
CA GLN A 267 22.48 -0.66 -12.49
C GLN A 267 22.00 -1.70 -13.52
N LEU A 268 20.73 -2.11 -13.45
CA LEU A 268 20.15 -3.06 -14.38
C LEU A 268 20.11 -2.50 -15.80
N LYS A 269 19.66 -1.25 -15.97
CA LYS A 269 19.66 -0.55 -17.27
C LYS A 269 21.06 -0.46 -17.87
N GLU A 270 22.06 -0.08 -17.07
CA GLU A 270 23.46 -0.01 -17.51
C GLU A 270 24.01 -1.38 -17.93
N THR A 271 23.71 -2.41 -17.16
CA THR A 271 24.15 -3.80 -17.45
C THR A 271 23.47 -4.32 -18.71
N HIS A 272 22.18 -4.08 -18.87
CA HIS A 272 21.42 -4.49 -20.05
C HIS A 272 21.96 -3.83 -21.34
N SER A 273 22.28 -2.53 -21.29
CA SER A 273 22.89 -1.83 -22.43
C SER A 273 24.27 -2.43 -22.80
N LYS A 274 25.08 -2.80 -21.79
CA LYS A 274 26.37 -3.48 -22.01
C LYS A 274 26.18 -4.86 -22.66
N LEU A 275 25.19 -5.64 -22.21
CA LEU A 275 24.91 -6.96 -22.78
C LEU A 275 24.45 -6.87 -24.24
N ILE A 276 23.53 -5.96 -24.57
CA ILE A 276 23.11 -5.72 -25.96
C ILE A 276 24.31 -5.35 -26.83
N HIS A 277 25.22 -4.50 -26.32
CA HIS A 277 26.42 -4.12 -27.07
C HIS A 277 27.36 -5.30 -27.28
N GLN A 278 27.57 -6.15 -26.27
CA GLN A 278 28.36 -7.38 -26.39
C GLN A 278 27.76 -8.34 -27.43
N ASP A 279 26.44 -8.48 -27.46
CA ASP A 279 25.75 -9.33 -28.45
C ASP A 279 25.88 -8.78 -29.89
N LYS A 280 25.76 -7.46 -30.06
CA LYS A 280 26.06 -6.77 -31.34
C LYS A 280 27.51 -7.04 -31.78
N MET A 281 28.48 -6.96 -30.88
CA MET A 281 29.90 -7.21 -31.17
C MET A 281 30.18 -8.68 -31.50
N ALA A 282 29.58 -9.62 -30.77
CA ALA A 282 29.72 -11.05 -31.03
C ALA A 282 29.14 -11.44 -32.40
N SER A 283 27.98 -10.87 -32.76
CA SER A 283 27.35 -11.07 -34.07
C SER A 283 28.21 -10.50 -35.21
N LEU A 284 28.80 -9.31 -35.00
CA LEU A 284 29.78 -8.75 -35.92
C LEU A 284 31.01 -9.66 -36.08
N GLY A 285 31.54 -10.19 -34.97
CA GLY A 285 32.64 -11.14 -34.95
C GLY A 285 32.38 -12.37 -35.82
N LYS A 286 31.23 -13.05 -35.62
CA LYS A 286 30.82 -14.23 -36.39
C LYS A 286 30.71 -13.97 -37.90
N LEU A 287 30.41 -12.74 -38.31
CA LEU A 287 30.08 -12.38 -39.69
C LEU A 287 31.16 -11.55 -40.38
N SER A 288 32.29 -11.31 -39.69
CA SER A 288 33.44 -10.55 -40.18
C SER A 288 33.96 -11.07 -41.52
N ALA A 289 33.99 -12.40 -41.71
CA ALA A 289 34.42 -13.01 -42.96
C ALA A 289 33.54 -12.59 -44.15
N SER A 290 32.21 -12.53 -43.98
CA SER A 290 31.28 -12.10 -45.02
C SER A 290 31.46 -10.63 -45.39
N VAL A 291 31.66 -9.77 -44.38
CA VAL A 291 31.89 -8.32 -44.59
C VAL A 291 33.19 -8.08 -45.36
N VAL A 292 34.26 -8.75 -44.95
CA VAL A 292 35.55 -8.67 -45.64
C VAL A 292 35.42 -9.14 -47.08
N HIS A 293 34.71 -10.24 -47.33
CA HIS A 293 34.43 -10.70 -48.70
C HIS A 293 33.63 -9.67 -49.51
N GLU A 294 32.62 -9.04 -48.92
CA GLU A 294 31.83 -8.02 -49.61
C GLU A 294 32.57 -6.72 -49.92
N ILE A 295 33.57 -6.34 -49.11
CA ILE A 295 34.46 -5.20 -49.37
C ILE A 295 35.54 -5.57 -50.40
N ASN A 296 36.11 -6.77 -50.30
CA ASN A 296 37.16 -7.21 -51.21
C ASN A 296 36.67 -7.36 -52.65
N ASN A 297 35.41 -7.75 -52.86
CA ASN A 297 34.82 -7.89 -54.19
C ASN A 297 34.85 -6.61 -55.04
N PRO A 298 34.24 -5.47 -54.61
CA PRO A 298 34.32 -4.22 -55.35
C PRO A 298 35.76 -3.70 -55.44
N ASN A 299 36.58 -3.90 -54.40
CA ASN A 299 37.98 -3.47 -54.41
C ASN A 299 38.81 -4.19 -55.49
N ALA A 300 38.63 -5.51 -55.64
CA ALA A 300 39.25 -6.28 -56.71
C ALA A 300 38.75 -5.85 -58.10
N GLY A 301 37.45 -5.53 -58.22
CA GLY A 301 36.88 -4.98 -59.46
C GLY A 301 37.51 -3.66 -59.88
N ILE A 302 37.67 -2.73 -58.93
CA ILE A 302 38.35 -1.44 -59.15
C ILE A 302 39.80 -1.69 -59.57
N LEU A 303 40.54 -2.53 -58.85
CA LEU A 303 41.94 -2.85 -59.16
C LEU A 303 42.09 -3.42 -60.57
N ASN A 304 41.23 -4.35 -60.98
CA ASN A 304 41.25 -4.93 -62.33
C ASN A 304 41.00 -3.89 -63.41
N LEU A 305 40.01 -3.00 -63.20
CA LEU A 305 39.74 -1.91 -64.15
C LEU A 305 40.92 -0.93 -64.25
N ILE A 306 41.59 -0.63 -63.14
CA ILE A 306 42.81 0.20 -63.13
C ILE A 306 43.92 -0.49 -63.93
N MET A 307 44.15 -1.79 -63.71
CA MET A 307 45.16 -2.57 -64.43
C MET A 307 44.87 -2.63 -65.94
N LEU A 308 43.60 -2.75 -66.33
CA LEU A 308 43.18 -2.73 -67.74
C LEU A 308 43.45 -1.37 -68.40
N ILE A 309 43.10 -0.27 -67.73
CA ILE A 309 43.38 1.09 -68.24
C ILE A 309 44.89 1.27 -68.43
N LYS A 310 45.71 0.89 -67.44
CA LYS A 310 47.18 0.99 -67.53
C LYS A 310 47.73 0.21 -68.70
N ARG A 311 47.31 -1.06 -68.87
CA ARG A 311 47.75 -1.91 -69.97
C ARG A 311 47.43 -1.31 -71.34
N ILE A 312 46.22 -0.79 -71.53
CA ILE A 312 45.80 -0.19 -72.81
C ILE A 312 46.63 1.07 -73.12
N ILE A 313 46.95 1.88 -72.10
CA ILE A 313 47.83 3.06 -72.26
C ILE A 313 49.26 2.65 -72.63
N ASP A 314 49.77 1.56 -72.06
CA ASP A 314 51.13 1.04 -72.33
C ASP A 314 51.25 0.44 -73.75
N GLU A 315 50.16 -0.02 -74.36
CA GLU A 315 50.12 -0.63 -75.70
C GLU A 315 50.18 0.40 -76.85
N GLY A 316 50.00 1.71 -76.59
CA GLY A 316 50.16 2.77 -77.59
C GLY A 316 49.23 3.98 -77.43
N PRO A 317 49.12 4.85 -78.46
CA PRO A 317 48.25 6.03 -78.39
C PRO A 317 46.77 5.64 -78.31
N VAL A 318 46.07 6.21 -77.32
CA VAL A 318 44.67 5.91 -77.01
C VAL A 318 43.73 6.44 -78.09
N SER A 319 42.92 5.55 -78.66
CA SER A 319 41.89 5.91 -79.64
C SER A 319 40.69 6.62 -78.99
N PRO A 320 39.90 7.41 -79.75
CA PRO A 320 38.67 8.02 -79.23
C PRO A 320 37.67 7.01 -78.64
N LYS A 321 37.66 5.77 -79.15
CA LYS A 321 36.79 4.69 -78.67
C LYS A 321 37.25 4.14 -77.31
N GLU A 322 38.55 3.99 -77.11
CA GLU A 322 39.12 3.59 -75.82
C GLU A 322 38.94 4.69 -74.76
N MET A 323 39.01 5.96 -75.17
CA MET A 323 38.72 7.09 -74.30
C MET A 323 37.26 7.09 -73.78
N GLU A 324 36.28 6.78 -74.65
CA GLU A 324 34.88 6.54 -74.26
C GLU A 324 34.75 5.37 -73.25
N GLN A 325 35.51 4.29 -73.48
CA GLN A 325 35.51 3.11 -72.61
C GLN A 325 36.14 3.40 -71.25
N PHE A 326 37.21 4.21 -71.19
CA PHE A 326 37.82 4.68 -69.95
C PHE A 326 36.86 5.49 -69.11
N LYS A 327 36.08 6.39 -69.71
CA LYS A 327 35.04 7.14 -69.00
C LYS A 327 34.03 6.19 -68.34
N ARG A 328 33.59 5.13 -69.05
CA ARG A 328 32.70 4.11 -68.48
C ARG A 328 33.35 3.35 -67.32
N TYR A 329 34.62 2.96 -67.45
CA TYR A 329 35.35 2.31 -66.37
C TYR A 329 35.50 3.20 -65.13
N LEU A 330 35.80 4.48 -65.30
CA LEU A 330 35.86 5.45 -64.21
C LEU A 330 34.51 5.59 -63.50
N THR A 331 33.39 5.64 -64.24
CA THR A 331 32.04 5.65 -63.64
C THR A 331 31.74 4.37 -62.86
N LEU A 332 32.17 3.20 -63.36
CA LEU A 332 32.03 1.93 -62.63
C LEU A 332 32.87 1.94 -61.33
N MET A 333 34.13 2.40 -61.40
CA MET A 333 34.98 2.53 -60.22
C MET A 333 34.38 3.47 -59.17
N GLU A 334 33.83 4.61 -59.59
CA GLU A 334 33.15 5.56 -58.70
C GLU A 334 31.96 4.90 -58.00
N THR A 335 31.17 4.14 -58.76
CA THR A 335 30.01 3.41 -58.23
C THR A 335 30.41 2.37 -57.19
N GLU A 336 31.44 1.56 -57.47
CA GLU A 336 31.96 0.56 -56.52
C GLU A 336 32.61 1.21 -55.29
N THR A 337 33.26 2.36 -55.45
CA THR A 337 33.84 3.12 -54.32
C THR A 337 32.75 3.67 -53.40
N ARG A 338 31.70 4.29 -53.97
CA ARG A 338 30.52 4.74 -53.21
C ARG A 338 29.81 3.59 -52.51
N ARG A 339 29.86 2.39 -53.10
CA ARG A 339 29.34 1.19 -52.48
C ARG A 339 30.16 0.78 -51.28
N ILE A 340 31.50 0.70 -51.39
CA ILE A 340 32.38 0.41 -50.24
C ILE A 340 32.11 1.38 -49.08
N SER A 341 32.01 2.69 -49.37
CA SER A 341 31.69 3.69 -48.35
C SER A 341 30.37 3.40 -47.63
N ARG A 342 29.31 3.01 -48.36
CA ARG A 342 28.02 2.62 -47.76
C ARG A 342 28.14 1.38 -46.85
N ILE A 343 28.91 0.36 -47.26
CA ILE A 343 29.15 -0.84 -46.44
C ILE A 343 29.81 -0.44 -45.11
N VAL A 344 30.89 0.34 -45.18
CA VAL A 344 31.64 0.79 -44.00
C VAL A 344 30.78 1.67 -43.09
N SER A 345 30.02 2.61 -43.64
CA SER A 345 29.12 3.46 -42.85
C SER A 345 28.05 2.64 -42.11
N ASN A 346 27.43 1.65 -42.76
CA ASN A 346 26.45 0.78 -42.12
C ASN A 346 27.08 -0.09 -41.02
N LEU A 347 28.29 -0.59 -41.24
CA LEU A 347 29.04 -1.36 -40.24
C LEU A 347 29.36 -0.52 -38.99
N LEU A 348 29.83 0.72 -39.20
CA LEU A 348 30.11 1.66 -38.12
C LEU A 348 28.84 2.08 -37.39
N ALA A 349 27.73 2.27 -38.10
CA ALA A 349 26.43 2.58 -37.49
C ALA A 349 25.92 1.43 -36.61
N PHE A 350 26.10 0.18 -37.05
CA PHE A 350 25.75 -1.01 -36.27
C PHE A 350 26.64 -1.18 -35.02
N SER A 351 27.93 -0.85 -35.15
CA SER A 351 28.91 -0.98 -34.07
C SER A 351 28.80 0.13 -33.01
N ARG A 352 28.43 1.34 -33.41
CA ARG A 352 28.43 2.51 -32.52
C ARG A 352 27.37 2.41 -31.42
N GLN A 353 27.80 2.74 -30.21
CA GLN A 353 26.91 3.03 -29.09
C GLN A 353 26.37 4.46 -29.24
N SER A 354 25.30 4.61 -30.01
CA SER A 354 24.62 5.91 -30.17
C SER A 354 23.89 6.26 -28.86
N LYS A 355 24.19 7.44 -28.30
CA LYS A 355 23.30 8.04 -27.28
C LYS A 355 22.06 8.54 -28.02
N MET A 356 20.96 7.81 -27.91
CA MET A 356 19.66 8.21 -28.42
C MET A 356 19.29 9.60 -27.86
N ARG A 357 19.32 10.62 -28.72
CA ARG A 357 18.83 11.95 -28.37
C ARG A 357 17.36 12.01 -28.70
N LEU A 358 16.53 11.93 -27.67
CA LEU A 358 15.08 12.03 -27.79
C LEU A 358 14.68 13.50 -27.96
N THR A 359 14.05 13.82 -29.07
CA THR A 359 13.43 15.12 -29.35
C THR A 359 11.97 14.92 -29.73
N GLN A 360 11.18 15.98 -29.65
CA GLN A 360 9.83 15.98 -30.20
C GLN A 360 9.91 16.16 -31.72
N LEU A 361 9.33 15.22 -32.48
CA LEU A 361 9.40 15.23 -33.93
C LEU A 361 8.07 14.88 -34.59
N ASN A 362 7.86 15.46 -35.77
CA ASN A 362 6.70 15.18 -36.61
C ASN A 362 7.09 14.18 -37.71
N ILE A 363 6.42 13.02 -37.72
CA ILE A 363 6.77 11.93 -38.63
C ILE A 363 6.51 12.27 -40.10
N ASN A 364 5.43 13.02 -40.41
CA ASN A 364 5.17 13.43 -41.79
C ASN A 364 6.30 14.32 -42.32
N ARG A 365 6.76 15.30 -41.53
CA ARG A 365 7.92 16.14 -41.91
C ARG A 365 9.19 15.32 -42.12
N LEU A 366 9.42 14.30 -41.29
CA LEU A 366 10.57 13.42 -41.42
C LEU A 366 10.51 12.57 -42.70
N ILE A 367 9.34 12.04 -43.04
CA ILE A 367 9.09 11.32 -44.29
C ILE A 367 9.35 12.25 -45.49
N GLU A 368 8.88 13.49 -45.45
CA GLU A 368 9.12 14.46 -46.52
C GLU A 368 10.60 14.74 -46.73
N LYS A 369 11.35 15.02 -45.65
CA LYS A 369 12.81 15.16 -45.70
C LYS A 369 13.47 13.93 -46.33
N THR A 370 13.05 12.74 -45.93
CA THR A 370 13.57 11.45 -46.44
C THR A 370 13.31 11.29 -47.93
N LEU A 371 12.13 11.66 -48.41
CA LEU A 371 11.77 11.60 -49.83
C LEU A 371 12.58 12.58 -50.68
N VAL A 372 12.86 13.79 -50.16
CA VAL A 372 13.72 14.77 -50.84
C VAL A 372 15.14 14.21 -51.03
N LEU A 373 15.70 13.60 -49.98
CA LEU A 373 17.04 12.98 -50.03
C LEU A 373 17.12 11.81 -51.03
N ASN A 374 16.02 11.07 -51.24
CA ASN A 374 15.95 9.97 -52.22
C ASN A 374 15.39 10.39 -53.59
N SER A 375 15.15 11.67 -53.82
CA SER A 375 14.46 12.14 -55.04
C SER A 375 15.15 11.69 -56.34
N ASN A 376 16.48 11.73 -56.38
CA ASN A 376 17.25 11.27 -57.53
C ASN A 376 17.13 9.75 -57.75
N LEU A 377 17.20 8.96 -56.67
CA LEU A 377 17.04 7.50 -56.74
C LEU A 377 15.65 7.13 -57.26
N LEU A 378 14.60 7.78 -56.75
CA LEU A 378 13.22 7.54 -57.13
C LEU A 378 12.96 7.94 -58.59
N LYS A 379 13.54 9.05 -59.06
CA LYS A 379 13.45 9.49 -60.46
C LYS A 379 14.17 8.56 -61.42
N ILE A 380 15.40 8.13 -61.11
CA ILE A 380 16.17 7.22 -61.97
C ILE A 380 15.42 5.89 -62.17
N ASN A 381 14.76 5.40 -61.13
CA ASN A 381 13.97 4.16 -61.19
C ASN A 381 12.51 4.37 -61.65
N ASN A 382 12.14 5.58 -62.07
CA ASN A 382 10.81 5.95 -62.56
C ASN A 382 9.67 5.56 -61.58
N ILE A 383 9.87 5.86 -60.30
CA ILE A 383 8.93 5.53 -59.22
C ILE A 383 8.02 6.72 -58.94
N LYS A 384 6.71 6.49 -59.03
CA LYS A 384 5.69 7.45 -58.60
C LYS A 384 5.47 7.33 -57.10
N VAL A 385 5.57 8.43 -56.37
CA VAL A 385 5.31 8.45 -54.92
C VAL A 385 3.92 9.01 -54.66
N GLU A 386 3.06 8.21 -54.03
CA GLU A 386 1.75 8.63 -53.55
C GLU A 386 1.81 8.83 -52.02
N LYS A 387 1.41 10.02 -51.56
CA LYS A 387 1.41 10.38 -50.14
C LYS A 387 -0.03 10.39 -49.61
N ARG A 388 -0.35 9.49 -48.68
CA ARG A 388 -1.63 9.42 -47.96
C ARG A 388 -1.40 9.66 -46.48
N MET A 389 -0.90 10.86 -46.16
CA MET A 389 -0.49 11.20 -44.79
C MET A 389 -1.63 11.87 -44.04
N ASP A 390 -1.83 11.47 -42.79
CA ASP A 390 -2.79 12.09 -41.86
C ASP A 390 -2.28 13.50 -41.49
N PRO A 391 -2.99 14.60 -41.83
CA PRO A 391 -2.53 15.96 -41.56
C PRO A 391 -2.49 16.30 -40.07
N ASP A 392 -3.33 15.65 -39.26
CA ASP A 392 -3.45 15.89 -37.82
C ASP A 392 -2.61 14.90 -37.00
N LEU A 393 -1.57 14.32 -37.62
CA LEU A 393 -0.71 13.35 -36.97
C LEU A 393 0.04 13.99 -35.78
N PRO A 394 -0.14 13.48 -34.55
CA PRO A 394 0.52 14.03 -33.36
C PRO A 394 2.04 13.83 -33.43
N ASP A 395 2.78 14.74 -32.78
CA ASP A 395 4.22 14.59 -32.61
C ASP A 395 4.55 13.41 -31.68
N LEU A 396 5.69 12.78 -31.93
CA LEU A 396 6.23 11.73 -31.07
C LEU A 396 7.59 12.10 -30.49
N THR A 397 7.95 11.46 -29.39
CA THR A 397 9.28 11.58 -28.78
C THR A 397 10.21 10.50 -29.32
N GLY A 398 11.26 10.87 -30.05
CA GLY A 398 12.19 9.92 -30.68
C GLY A 398 13.47 10.58 -31.17
N SER A 399 14.39 9.79 -31.73
CA SER A 399 15.60 10.30 -32.37
C SER A 399 15.36 10.52 -33.86
N GLU A 400 15.34 11.80 -34.28
CA GLU A 400 15.11 12.18 -35.69
C GLU A 400 16.10 11.48 -36.64
N ASP A 401 17.40 11.51 -36.32
CA ASP A 401 18.45 10.92 -37.16
C ASP A 401 18.28 9.40 -37.32
N GLN A 402 17.96 8.69 -36.23
CA GLN A 402 17.78 7.24 -36.27
C GLN A 402 16.51 6.87 -37.05
N LEU A 403 15.38 7.55 -36.81
CA LEU A 403 14.15 7.30 -37.53
C LEU A 403 14.26 7.68 -39.02
N GLN A 404 15.00 8.74 -39.34
CA GLN A 404 15.33 9.07 -40.72
C GLN A 404 16.08 7.92 -41.39
N GLN A 405 17.05 7.33 -40.70
CA GLN A 405 17.80 6.18 -41.21
C GLN A 405 16.91 4.95 -41.46
N VAL A 406 15.93 4.68 -40.59
CA VAL A 406 14.91 3.64 -40.83
C VAL A 406 14.16 3.90 -42.14
N PHE A 407 13.63 5.12 -42.31
CA PHE A 407 12.85 5.46 -43.49
C PHE A 407 13.70 5.46 -44.76
N MET A 408 14.94 5.95 -44.70
CA MET A 408 15.90 5.87 -45.81
C MET A 408 16.13 4.41 -46.24
N ASN A 409 16.32 3.49 -45.29
CA ASN A 409 16.56 2.07 -45.59
C ASN A 409 15.34 1.43 -46.26
N ILE A 410 14.13 1.72 -45.78
CA ILE A 410 12.90 1.17 -46.33
C ILE A 410 12.61 1.74 -47.73
N VAL A 411 12.77 3.06 -47.92
CA VAL A 411 12.59 3.71 -49.23
C VAL A 411 13.60 3.21 -50.25
N SER A 412 14.88 3.03 -49.88
CA SER A 412 15.90 2.45 -50.77
C SER A 412 15.55 1.01 -51.16
N ASN A 413 15.11 0.20 -50.20
CA ASN A 413 14.71 -1.19 -50.46
C ASN A 413 13.50 -1.27 -51.40
N ALA A 414 12.49 -0.41 -51.20
CA ALA A 414 11.35 -0.29 -52.11
C ALA A 414 11.80 0.08 -53.53
N ALA A 415 12.69 1.07 -53.66
CA ALA A 415 13.18 1.50 -54.95
C ALA A 415 13.95 0.41 -55.70
N GLU A 416 14.82 -0.31 -55.00
CA GLU A 416 15.58 -1.43 -55.56
C GLU A 416 14.68 -2.61 -55.94
N ALA A 417 13.62 -2.89 -55.18
CA ALA A 417 12.65 -3.94 -55.50
C ALA A 417 11.84 -3.65 -56.77
N MET A 418 11.74 -2.38 -57.16
CA MET A 418 11.04 -1.91 -58.37
C MET A 418 11.98 -1.68 -59.58
N GLU A 419 13.30 -1.71 -59.38
CA GLU A 419 14.32 -1.46 -60.41
C GLU A 419 14.11 -2.36 -61.65
N ALA A 420 13.81 -3.65 -61.44
CA ALA A 420 13.63 -4.62 -62.52
C ALA A 420 12.38 -4.39 -63.39
N ALA A 421 11.35 -3.73 -62.84
CA ALA A 421 10.10 -3.46 -63.55
C ALA A 421 10.15 -2.17 -64.38
N GLY A 422 11.16 -1.31 -64.17
CA GLY A 422 11.35 -0.04 -64.89
C GLY A 422 10.29 1.05 -64.64
N LYS A 423 9.28 0.74 -63.81
CA LYS A 423 8.25 1.63 -63.30
C LYS A 423 7.68 1.04 -62.01
N GLY A 424 7.26 1.88 -61.08
CA GLY A 424 6.66 1.41 -59.84
C GLY A 424 5.93 2.52 -59.07
N GLU A 425 5.15 2.13 -58.08
CA GLU A 425 4.44 3.05 -57.20
C GLU A 425 4.82 2.77 -55.74
N LEU A 426 5.22 3.82 -55.03
CA LEU A 426 5.48 3.81 -53.59
C LEU A 426 4.40 4.61 -52.88
N ILE A 427 3.55 3.93 -52.13
CA ILE A 427 2.45 4.53 -51.38
C ILE A 427 2.86 4.61 -49.91
N ILE A 428 2.89 5.84 -49.37
CA ILE A 428 3.24 6.08 -47.97
C ILE A 428 2.00 6.57 -47.24
N THR A 429 1.55 5.82 -46.23
CA THR A 429 0.37 6.15 -45.43
C THR A 429 0.76 6.36 -43.97
N THR A 430 0.27 7.42 -43.33
CA THR A 430 0.40 7.60 -41.88
C THR A 430 -0.98 7.56 -41.23
N ARG A 431 -1.06 6.94 -40.06
CA ARG A 431 -2.29 6.86 -39.24
C ARG A 431 -1.92 7.02 -37.77
N HIS A 432 -2.82 7.57 -36.98
CA HIS A 432 -2.73 7.51 -35.52
C HIS A 432 -3.92 6.75 -34.93
N SER A 433 -3.71 6.06 -33.81
CA SER A 433 -4.78 5.45 -33.03
C SER A 433 -4.86 6.09 -31.66
N SER A 434 -5.92 6.88 -31.44
CA SER A 434 -6.16 7.61 -30.18
C SER A 434 -6.36 6.65 -28.99
N LYS A 435 -6.79 5.40 -29.23
CA LYS A 435 -6.97 4.37 -28.20
C LYS A 435 -5.67 3.75 -27.70
N ASN A 436 -4.67 3.65 -28.58
CA ASN A 436 -3.44 2.90 -28.30
C ASN A 436 -2.21 3.81 -28.14
N GLY A 437 -2.34 5.12 -28.38
CA GLY A 437 -1.24 6.08 -28.24
C GLY A 437 -0.06 5.81 -29.18
N LYS A 438 -0.33 5.33 -30.40
CA LYS A 438 0.68 4.94 -31.40
C LYS A 438 0.46 5.64 -32.74
N VAL A 439 1.56 5.94 -33.42
CA VAL A 439 1.63 6.31 -34.84
C VAL A 439 1.99 5.07 -35.64
N THR A 440 1.27 4.83 -36.73
CA THR A 440 1.57 3.77 -37.69
C THR A 440 1.93 4.36 -39.04
N VAL A 441 3.05 3.93 -39.60
CA VAL A 441 3.54 4.32 -40.93
C VAL A 441 3.57 3.08 -41.82
N PHE A 442 2.94 3.18 -42.99
CA PHE A 442 2.92 2.14 -44.01
C PHE A 442 3.76 2.58 -45.20
N PHE A 443 4.71 1.76 -45.63
CA PHE A 443 5.44 1.92 -46.88
C PHE A 443 5.08 0.74 -47.79
N LYS A 444 4.24 0.98 -48.79
CA LYS A 444 3.81 -0.04 -49.75
C LYS A 444 4.45 0.20 -51.12
N ASP A 445 5.20 -0.78 -51.60
CA ASP A 445 5.76 -0.82 -52.95
C ASP A 445 5.02 -1.80 -53.86
N THR A 446 5.20 -1.62 -55.17
CA THR A 446 4.73 -2.54 -56.22
C THR A 446 5.89 -3.34 -56.82
N GLY A 447 6.91 -3.66 -56.02
CA GLY A 447 8.10 -4.38 -56.46
C GLY A 447 7.89 -5.88 -56.61
N VAL A 448 8.99 -6.61 -56.75
CA VAL A 448 8.99 -8.08 -56.95
C VAL A 448 8.43 -8.91 -55.78
N GLY A 449 8.17 -8.29 -54.63
CA GLY A 449 7.70 -8.98 -53.42
C GLY A 449 8.74 -9.93 -52.81
N ILE A 450 8.34 -10.60 -51.73
CA ILE A 450 9.18 -11.49 -50.91
C ILE A 450 8.43 -12.81 -50.75
N SER A 451 9.15 -13.94 -50.85
CA SER A 451 8.56 -15.26 -50.62
C SER A 451 8.39 -15.55 -49.13
N ASP A 452 7.39 -16.36 -48.78
CA ASP A 452 7.08 -16.71 -47.38
C ASP A 452 8.27 -17.31 -46.62
N GLU A 453 9.07 -18.12 -47.29
CA GLU A 453 10.30 -18.72 -46.75
C GLU A 453 11.33 -17.68 -46.27
N ASN A 454 11.33 -16.48 -46.88
CA ASN A 454 12.29 -15.42 -46.59
C ASN A 454 11.75 -14.38 -45.60
N LEU A 455 10.44 -14.36 -45.33
CA LEU A 455 9.81 -13.38 -44.42
C LEU A 455 10.32 -13.53 -42.98
N SER A 456 10.51 -14.77 -42.51
CA SER A 456 10.99 -15.05 -41.15
C SER A 456 12.43 -14.62 -40.89
N ARG A 457 13.23 -14.50 -41.96
CA ARG A 457 14.67 -14.20 -41.90
C ARG A 457 15.02 -12.78 -42.32
N LEU A 458 14.03 -11.99 -42.72
CA LEU A 458 14.19 -10.67 -43.32
C LEU A 458 14.95 -9.65 -42.44
N PHE A 459 14.83 -9.80 -41.12
CA PHE A 459 15.51 -8.95 -40.13
C PHE A 459 16.82 -9.56 -39.59
N GLU A 460 17.20 -10.76 -40.03
CA GLU A 460 18.50 -11.34 -39.69
C GLU A 460 19.63 -10.47 -40.29
N PRO A 461 20.65 -10.09 -39.50
CA PRO A 461 21.80 -9.36 -40.03
C PRO A 461 22.45 -10.11 -41.20
N PHE A 462 22.79 -9.38 -42.25
CA PHE A 462 23.44 -9.89 -43.47
C PHE A 462 22.59 -10.82 -44.34
N PHE A 463 21.32 -11.01 -44.00
CA PHE A 463 20.39 -11.72 -44.86
C PHE A 463 20.01 -10.84 -46.06
N THR A 464 20.18 -11.39 -47.27
CA THR A 464 19.82 -10.71 -48.51
C THR A 464 19.46 -11.73 -49.59
N THR A 465 18.37 -11.49 -50.31
CA THR A 465 17.95 -12.28 -51.48
C THR A 465 18.41 -11.66 -52.79
N LYS A 466 19.12 -10.51 -52.72
CA LYS A 466 19.61 -9.77 -53.89
C LYS A 466 20.82 -10.48 -54.52
N LYS A 467 21.02 -10.31 -55.84
CA LYS A 467 22.20 -10.84 -56.55
C LYS A 467 23.49 -10.40 -55.83
N LYS A 468 24.49 -11.29 -55.75
CA LYS A 468 25.83 -11.01 -55.17
C LYS A 468 26.31 -9.63 -55.60
N GLY A 469 26.35 -8.66 -54.67
CA GLY A 469 26.70 -7.29 -55.00
C GLY A 469 25.67 -6.22 -54.62
N LYS A 470 24.37 -6.51 -54.70
CA LYS A 470 23.34 -5.46 -54.60
C LYS A 470 22.81 -5.18 -53.18
N GLY A 471 23.42 -5.73 -52.13
CA GLY A 471 23.06 -5.37 -50.75
C GLY A 471 23.79 -6.17 -49.69
N VAL A 472 24.10 -5.52 -48.57
CA VAL A 472 24.86 -6.06 -47.42
C VAL A 472 23.95 -6.80 -46.42
N GLY A 473 22.63 -6.75 -46.60
CA GLY A 473 21.67 -7.33 -45.65
C GLY A 473 21.64 -6.68 -44.26
N LEU A 474 22.24 -5.49 -44.09
CA LEU A 474 22.29 -4.77 -42.81
C LEU A 474 21.20 -3.72 -42.62
N GLY A 475 20.55 -3.28 -43.72
CA GLY A 475 19.62 -2.15 -43.67
C GLY A 475 18.35 -2.45 -42.86
N LEU A 476 17.77 -3.63 -43.04
CA LEU A 476 16.52 -4.03 -42.38
C LEU A 476 16.75 -4.48 -40.94
N SER A 477 17.86 -5.16 -40.64
CA SER A 477 18.24 -5.50 -39.27
C SER A 477 18.52 -4.24 -38.43
N LEU A 478 19.14 -3.22 -39.03
CA LEU A 478 19.32 -1.92 -38.39
C LEU A 478 17.99 -1.18 -38.19
N ALA A 479 17.13 -1.20 -39.20
CA ALA A 479 15.78 -0.62 -39.10
C ALA A 479 14.99 -1.26 -37.95
N TYR A 480 15.02 -2.58 -37.84
CA TYR A 480 14.40 -3.33 -36.75
C TYR A 480 14.96 -2.91 -35.39
N GLY A 481 16.28 -2.88 -35.23
CA GLY A 481 16.93 -2.48 -33.98
C GLY A 481 16.55 -1.05 -33.54
N ILE A 482 16.55 -0.09 -34.47
CA ILE A 482 16.16 1.29 -34.18
C ILE A 482 14.71 1.37 -33.74
N ILE A 483 13.78 0.69 -34.43
CA ILE A 483 12.37 0.71 -34.07
C ILE A 483 12.12 0.08 -32.69
N GLN A 484 12.83 -1.01 -32.37
CA GLN A 484 12.78 -1.61 -31.02
C GLN A 484 13.33 -0.66 -29.93
N GLU A 485 14.42 0.08 -30.20
CA GLU A 485 14.95 1.12 -29.28
C GLU A 485 13.94 2.25 -29.04
N HIS A 486 13.01 2.47 -29.98
CA HIS A 486 11.88 3.39 -29.84
C HIS A 486 10.61 2.74 -29.26
N HIS A 487 10.70 1.52 -28.71
CA HIS A 487 9.57 0.73 -28.21
C HIS A 487 8.46 0.50 -29.25
N GLY A 488 8.83 0.52 -30.53
CA GLY A 488 7.96 0.29 -31.65
C GLY A 488 8.00 -1.14 -32.17
N SER A 489 7.19 -1.41 -33.19
CA SER A 489 7.16 -2.67 -33.93
C SER A 489 7.37 -2.40 -35.42
N ILE A 490 8.00 -3.35 -36.12
CA ILE A 490 8.06 -3.35 -37.59
C ILE A 490 7.58 -4.70 -38.10
N ASN A 491 6.55 -4.68 -38.94
CA ASN A 491 5.94 -5.85 -39.54
C ASN A 491 6.00 -5.74 -41.07
N VAL A 492 5.97 -6.89 -41.75
CA VAL A 492 6.04 -6.96 -43.22
C VAL A 492 4.90 -7.81 -43.73
N GLN A 493 4.19 -7.29 -44.74
CA GLN A 493 3.23 -8.05 -45.53
C GLN A 493 3.72 -8.03 -46.98
N SER A 494 4.01 -9.20 -47.54
CA SER A 494 4.53 -9.31 -48.90
C SER A 494 4.03 -10.59 -49.53
N GLU A 495 3.80 -10.56 -50.83
CA GLU A 495 3.55 -11.74 -51.63
C GLU A 495 4.40 -11.62 -52.90
N LYS A 496 5.06 -12.72 -53.29
CA LYS A 496 5.97 -12.73 -54.44
C LYS A 496 5.22 -12.31 -55.72
N GLY A 497 5.70 -11.24 -56.36
CA GLY A 497 5.11 -10.64 -57.55
C GLY A 497 4.08 -9.53 -57.28
N ASN A 498 3.63 -9.36 -56.04
CA ASN A 498 2.56 -8.42 -55.66
C ASN A 498 3.05 -7.24 -54.78
N GLY A 499 4.36 -7.03 -54.70
CA GLY A 499 4.97 -5.96 -53.90
C GLY A 499 5.06 -6.24 -52.40
N THR A 500 5.55 -5.27 -51.65
CA THR A 500 5.77 -5.39 -50.20
C THR A 500 5.19 -4.19 -49.45
N THR A 501 4.65 -4.43 -48.26
CA THR A 501 4.20 -3.40 -47.31
C THR A 501 4.95 -3.54 -46.00
N PHE A 502 5.77 -2.54 -45.68
CA PHE A 502 6.35 -2.38 -44.36
C PHE A 502 5.42 -1.56 -43.47
N ILE A 503 5.14 -2.06 -42.27
CA ILE A 503 4.24 -1.47 -41.29
C ILE A 503 5.06 -1.17 -40.04
N ILE A 504 5.22 0.10 -39.71
CA ILE A 504 6.02 0.57 -38.58
C ILE A 504 5.08 1.19 -37.56
N GLU A 505 5.08 0.72 -36.32
CA GLU A 505 4.29 1.30 -35.23
C GLU A 505 5.21 1.87 -34.17
N ILE A 506 4.99 3.13 -33.76
CA ILE A 506 5.83 3.82 -32.76
C ILE A 506 4.90 4.48 -31.72
N PRO A 507 5.14 4.29 -30.40
CA PRO A 507 4.38 4.99 -29.37
C PRO A 507 4.65 6.50 -29.35
N LEU A 508 3.64 7.31 -29.01
CA LEU A 508 3.75 8.78 -28.96
C LEU A 508 4.70 9.26 -27.87
N LYS A 509 4.70 8.57 -26.73
CA LYS A 509 5.57 8.85 -25.60
C LYS A 509 6.57 7.71 -25.45
N HIS A 510 7.84 8.08 -25.35
CA HIS A 510 8.89 7.19 -24.87
C HIS A 510 8.70 7.05 -23.36
N GLU A 511 7.99 6.02 -22.91
CA GLU A 511 7.87 5.73 -21.48
C GLU A 511 9.22 5.24 -20.98
N SER A 512 9.95 6.10 -20.29
CA SER A 512 11.10 5.70 -19.51
C SER A 512 10.62 4.86 -18.33
N VAL A 513 10.48 3.54 -18.53
CA VAL A 513 10.30 2.54 -17.47
C VAL A 513 11.43 2.64 -16.47
#